data_AF-A0A381WSF7-F1
#
_entry.id   AF-A0A381WSF7-F1
#
_cell.length_a   1.000
_cell.length_b   1.000
_cell.length_c   1.000
_cell.angle_alpha   90.00
_cell.angle_beta   90.00
_cell.angle_gamma   90.00
#
_symmetry.space_group_name_H-M   'P 1'
#
loop_
_entity.id
_entity.type
_entity.pdbx_description
1 polymer ?
#
loop_
_entity_poly.entity_id
_entity_poly.type
_entity_poly.pdbx_seq_one_letter_code
_entity_poly.pdbx_strand_id
1 'polypeptide(L)' 'VFPIEFVVRGYITGSTSTSLWTVYNNGDREYCGNTLQEGLVKNQKLDTNMLTPTTKE' A
#
# COMPACT_ATOMS: atom_id res chain seq x y z
N VAL A 1 -19.55 -7.52 -13.06
CA VAL A 1 -18.30 -7.57 -12.25
C VAL A 1 -18.19 -6.26 -11.50
N PHE A 2 -17.76 -6.27 -10.24
CA PHE A 2 -17.55 -5.04 -9.48
C PHE A 2 -16.21 -4.40 -9.92
N PRO A 3 -16.19 -3.13 -10.38
CA PRO A 3 -15.01 -2.53 -11.03
C PRO A 3 -13.96 -2.03 -10.03
N ILE A 4 -13.74 -2.78 -8.95
CA ILE A 4 -12.80 -2.47 -7.88
C ILE A 4 -11.88 -3.67 -7.67
N GLU A 5 -10.58 -3.42 -7.60
CA GLU A 5 -9.59 -4.40 -7.20
C GLU A 5 -9.30 -4.23 -5.70
N PHE A 6 -9.64 -5.25 -4.92
CA PHE A 6 -9.33 -5.31 -3.50
C PHE A 6 -7.92 -5.91 -3.34
N VAL A 7 -6.93 -5.04 -3.12
CA VAL A 7 -5.53 -5.48 -2.93
C VAL A 7 -5.23 -5.59 -1.44
N VAL A 8 -4.90 -6.81 -0.99
CA VAL A 8 -4.43 -7.07 0.37
C VAL A 8 -2.91 -7.16 0.37
N ARG A 9 -2.26 -6.39 1.25
CA ARG A 9 -0.80 -6.29 1.32
C ARG A 9 -0.31 -6.79 2.67
N GLY A 10 0.55 -7.80 2.66
CA GLY A 10 1.30 -8.25 3.84
C GLY A 10 2.72 -7.69 3.92
N TYR A 11 3.18 -7.01 2.87
CA TYR A 11 4.52 -6.43 2.77
C TYR A 11 4.45 -5.05 2.11
N ILE A 12 5.32 -4.15 2.53
CA ILE A 12 5.51 -2.84 1.89
C ILE A 12 6.47 -2.96 0.70
N THR A 13 5.91 -3.06 -0.50
CA THR A 13 6.68 -3.31 -1.74
C THR A 13 5.98 -2.72 -2.97
N GLY A 14 6.53 -3.03 -4.14
CA GLY A 14 6.10 -2.63 -5.48
C GLY A 14 6.97 -1.52 -6.08
N SER A 15 6.66 -1.21 -7.33
CA SER A 15 7.35 -0.21 -8.16
C SER A 15 6.40 0.72 -8.90
N THR A 16 5.08 0.46 -8.88
CA THR A 16 4.07 1.31 -9.52
C THR A 16 3.71 2.49 -8.61
N SER A 17 3.15 3.55 -9.18
CA SER A 17 2.72 4.75 -8.44
C SER A 17 1.71 4.45 -7.33
N THR A 18 0.88 3.41 -7.50
CA THR A 18 -0.14 2.96 -6.53
C THR A 18 0.36 1.84 -5.60
N SER A 19 1.64 1.47 -5.68
CA SER A 19 2.19 0.48 -4.77
C SER A 19 2.58 1.09 -3.44
N LEU A 20 2.38 0.32 -2.36
CA LEU A 20 2.54 0.82 -1.00
C LEU A 20 3.95 1.37 -0.74
N TRP A 21 5.00 0.75 -1.30
CA TRP A 21 6.36 1.25 -1.17
C TRP A 21 6.57 2.59 -1.88
N THR A 22 6.08 2.75 -3.12
CA THR A 22 6.27 3.99 -3.87
C THR A 22 5.62 5.17 -3.16
N VAL A 23 4.38 4.99 -2.69
CA VAL A 23 3.62 6.01 -1.95
C VAL A 23 4.36 6.39 -0.65
N TYR A 24 4.75 5.40 0.16
CA TYR A 24 5.53 5.64 1.38
C TYR A 24 6.87 6.35 1.11
N ASN A 25 7.61 5.91 0.09
CA ASN A 25 8.91 6.47 -0.29
C ASN A 25 8.78 7.91 -0.83
N ASN A 26 7.60 8.30 -1.34
CA ASN A 26 7.31 9.68 -1.73
C ASN A 26 6.99 10.60 -0.54
N GLY A 27 6.98 10.05 0.69
CA GLY A 27 6.74 10.80 1.93
C GLY A 27 5.32 10.67 2.47
N ASP A 28 4.43 9.96 1.77
CA ASP A 28 3.07 9.76 2.26
C ASP A 28 3.06 8.86 3.50
N ARG A 29 2.21 9.20 4.46
CA ARG A 29 2.02 8.46 5.72
C ARG A 29 0.58 8.05 5.98
N GLU A 30 -0.32 8.44 5.07
CA GLU A 30 -1.68 7.93 5.02
C GLU A 30 -1.97 7.44 3.60
N TYR A 31 -2.50 6.22 3.49
CA TYR A 31 -2.84 5.64 2.20
C TYR A 31 -4.06 4.73 2.29
N CYS A 32 -5.07 5.01 1.47
CA CYS A 32 -6.35 4.30 1.47
C CYS A 32 -7.00 4.17 2.87
N GLY A 33 -6.85 5.19 3.72
CA GLY A 33 -7.36 5.19 5.10
C GLY A 33 -6.50 4.43 6.11
N ASN A 34 -5.29 3.99 5.72
CA ASN A 34 -4.34 3.35 6.62
C ASN A 34 -3.17 4.28 6.95
N THR A 35 -2.74 4.30 8.20
CA THR A 35 -1.50 4.97 8.63
C THR A 35 -0.28 4.10 8.35
N LEU A 36 0.78 4.70 7.80
CA LEU A 36 2.07 4.06 7.57
C LEU A 36 3.05 4.53 8.64
N GLN A 37 3.56 3.60 9.44
CA GLN A 37 4.56 3.91 10.47
C GLN A 37 5.86 4.39 9.84
N GLU A 38 6.60 5.24 10.57
CA GLU A 38 7.93 5.66 10.17
C GLU A 38 8.95 4.51 10.23
N GLY A 39 10.03 4.66 9.48
CA GLY A 39 11.16 3.72 9.48
C GLY A 39 10.94 2.42 8.70
N LEU A 40 9.83 2.27 7.98
CA LEU A 40 9.62 1.13 7.09
C LEU A 40 10.64 1.11 5.95
N VAL A 41 11.14 -0.09 5.61
CA VAL A 41 12.06 -0.32 4.48
C VAL A 41 11.43 -1.18 3.39
N LYS A 42 11.94 -1.07 2.16
CA LYS A 42 11.40 -1.81 1.01
C LYS A 42 11.41 -3.32 1.25
N ASN A 43 10.30 -3.99 0.94
CA ASN A 43 10.04 -5.42 1.15
C ASN A 43 9.93 -5.84 2.63
N GLN A 44 9.75 -4.91 3.56
CA GLN A 44 9.45 -5.25 4.95
C GLN A 44 8.06 -5.86 5.10
N LYS A 45 7.92 -6.85 5.98
CA LYS A 45 6.62 -7.42 6.39
C LYS A 45 5.88 -6.40 7.24
N LEU A 46 4.60 -6.20 6.96
CA LEU A 46 3.73 -5.34 7.76
C LEU A 46 3.25 -6.08 9.02
N ASP A 47 3.01 -5.33 10.10
CA ASP A 47 2.49 -5.88 11.36
C ASP A 47 1.11 -6.54 11.16
N THR A 48 0.28 -5.91 10.33
CA THR A 48 -1.05 -6.40 9.94
C THR A 48 -1.26 -6.25 8.44
N ASN A 49 -2.04 -7.16 7.85
CA ASN A 49 -2.43 -7.02 6.45
C ASN A 49 -3.22 -5.73 6.22
N MET A 50 -2.87 -5.00 5.16
CA MET A 50 -3.50 -3.73 4.79
C MET A 50 -4.35 -3.90 3.54
N LEU A 51 -5.58 -3.40 3.58
CA LEU A 51 -6.45 -3.33 2.41
C LEU A 51 -6.26 -1.99 1.69
N THR A 52 -5.93 -2.03 0.41
CA THR A 52 -5.79 -0.84 -0.44
C THR A 52 -6.61 -1.01 -1.72
N PRO A 53 -7.92 -0.69 -1.70
CA PRO A 53 -8.76 -0.82 -2.87
C PRO A 53 -8.34 0.16 -3.97
N THR A 54 -8.46 -0.25 -5.24
CA THR A 54 -8.26 0.62 -6.40
C THR A 54 -9.36 0.38 -7.43
N THR A 55 -9.64 1.37 -8.28
CA THR A 55 -10.50 1.16 -9.45
C THR A 55 -9.82 0.27 -10.46
N LYS A 56 -10.64 -0.52 -11.18
CA LYS A 56 -10.18 -1.30 -12.33
C LYS A 56 -10.48 -0.49 -13.60
N GLU A 57 -9.44 0.05 -14.22
CA GLU A 57 -9.46 0.66 -15.55
C GLU A 57 -8.64 -0.16 -16.54
#